data_AF-A0A7S3XFU7-F1
#
_entry.id   AF-A0A7S3XFU7-F1
#
_cell.length_a   1.000
_cell.length_b   1.000
_cell.length_c   1.000
_cell.angle_alpha   90.00
_cell.angle_beta   90.00
_cell.angle_gamma   90.00
#
_symmetry.space_group_name_H-M   'P 1'
#
loop_
_entity.id
_entity.type
_entity.pdbx_description
1 polymer ?
#
loop_
_entity_poly.entity_id
_entity_poly.type
_entity_poly.pdbx_seq_one_letter_code
_entity_poly.pdbx_strand_id
1 'polypeptide(L)'
;DTFRTFLITNPKAIFERSGDGRGAIFWAWEFGNTQALLTLTASKVDVFNEDVKDATGSSAPALCRADDNCDYEAIVEVLQDAAAVEQEKALLVEKVRELREAAEGDLEDMDNDNEDEEATDKTNDEKI
;
A
#
# COMPACT_ATOMS: atom_id res chain seq x y z
N ASP A 1 5.55 2.22 -8.02
CA ASP A 1 4.12 2.59 -7.96
C ASP A 1 3.81 3.29 -6.65
N THR A 2 3.29 4.52 -6.75
CA THR A 2 3.06 5.42 -5.61
C THR A 2 1.78 5.08 -4.84
N PHE A 3 0.74 4.56 -5.51
CA PHE A 3 -0.55 4.32 -4.86
C PHE A 3 -0.51 3.13 -3.88
N ARG A 4 0.07 1.99 -4.28
CA ARG A 4 0.31 0.85 -3.40
C ARG A 4 1.10 1.24 -2.15
N THR A 5 2.20 1.95 -2.34
CA THR A 5 3.07 2.43 -1.25
C THR A 5 2.29 3.31 -0.27
N PHE A 6 1.48 4.24 -0.80
CA PHE A 6 0.64 5.11 0.01
C PHE A 6 -0.37 4.31 0.85
N LEU A 7 -1.08 3.35 0.26
CA LEU A 7 -2.06 2.53 0.98
C LEU A 7 -1.43 1.65 2.06
N ILE A 8 -0.25 1.07 1.78
CA ILE A 8 0.47 0.24 2.75
C ILE A 8 0.91 1.08 3.97
N THR A 9 1.45 2.27 3.72
CA THR A 9 1.93 3.17 4.79
C THR A 9 0.80 3.91 5.51
N ASN A 10 -0.36 4.08 4.85
CA ASN A 10 -1.52 4.80 5.37
C ASN A 10 -2.81 3.98 5.18
N PRO A 11 -2.96 2.82 5.85
CA PRO A 11 -4.07 1.89 5.58
C PRO A 11 -5.45 2.49 5.88
N LYS A 12 -5.54 3.49 6.76
CA LYS A 12 -6.80 4.19 7.05
C LYS A 12 -7.25 5.12 5.92
N ALA A 13 -6.31 5.64 5.12
CA ALA A 13 -6.59 6.60 4.06
C ALA A 13 -7.54 6.04 2.99
N ILE A 14 -7.63 4.72 2.87
CA ILE A 14 -8.53 4.02 1.94
C ILE A 14 -10.02 4.30 2.22
N PHE A 15 -10.37 4.63 3.47
CA PHE A 15 -11.75 4.91 3.92
C PHE A 15 -12.01 6.40 4.15
N GLU A 16 -10.98 7.24 4.04
CA GLU A 16 -11.13 8.69 4.22
C GLU A 16 -11.96 9.30 3.10
N ARG A 17 -12.69 10.37 3.45
CA ARG A 17 -13.63 11.05 2.57
C ARG A 17 -13.36 12.54 2.53
N SER A 18 -13.47 13.12 1.35
CA SER A 18 -13.43 14.55 1.11
C SER A 18 -14.74 15.22 1.52
N GLY A 19 -14.76 16.56 1.54
CA GLY A 19 -15.93 17.33 1.96
C GLY A 19 -17.18 17.16 1.07
N ASP A 20 -17.01 16.69 -0.17
CA ASP A 20 -18.10 16.30 -1.07
C ASP A 20 -18.56 14.85 -0.86
N GLY A 21 -18.03 14.18 0.16
CA GLY A 21 -18.30 12.78 0.42
C GLY A 21 -17.66 11.85 -0.60
N ARG A 22 -16.66 12.21 -1.40
CA ARG A 22 -15.93 11.23 -2.25
C ARG A 22 -14.65 10.76 -1.58
N GLY A 23 -14.17 9.57 -1.94
CA GLY A 23 -12.91 9.00 -1.46
C GLY A 23 -12.18 8.25 -2.57
N ALA A 24 -11.13 7.50 -2.22
CA ALA A 24 -10.28 6.80 -3.19
C ALA A 24 -11.08 5.95 -4.21
N ILE A 25 -12.07 5.19 -3.73
CA ILE A 25 -12.95 4.36 -4.57
C ILE A 25 -13.79 5.18 -5.57
N PHE A 26 -14.26 6.38 -5.18
CA PHE A 26 -15.07 7.24 -6.03
C PHE A 26 -14.24 7.75 -7.20
N TRP A 27 -13.05 8.29 -6.92
CA TRP A 27 -12.16 8.79 -7.97
C TRP A 27 -11.65 7.66 -8.86
N ALA A 28 -11.39 6.48 -8.31
CA ALA A 28 -10.96 5.34 -9.10
C ALA A 28 -12.03 4.91 -10.12
N TRP A 29 -13.31 4.91 -9.75
CA TRP A 29 -14.40 4.67 -10.69
C TRP A 29 -14.64 5.84 -11.65
N GLU A 30 -14.69 7.07 -11.16
CA GLU A 30 -14.94 8.27 -11.97
C GLU A 30 -13.93 8.41 -13.12
N PHE A 31 -12.67 8.06 -12.91
CA PHE A 31 -11.63 8.13 -13.94
C PHE A 31 -11.32 6.79 -14.61
N GLY A 32 -12.14 5.75 -14.39
CA GLY A 32 -11.93 4.42 -14.97
C GLY A 32 -10.56 3.82 -14.66
N ASN A 33 -9.99 4.11 -13.48
CA ASN A 33 -8.65 3.67 -13.11
C ASN A 33 -8.68 2.21 -12.62
N THR A 34 -8.69 1.29 -13.57
CA THR A 34 -8.74 -0.16 -13.32
C THR A 34 -7.65 -0.63 -12.37
N GLN A 35 -6.43 -0.10 -12.48
CA GLN A 35 -5.32 -0.49 -11.62
C GLN A 35 -5.54 -0.06 -10.16
N ALA A 36 -6.07 1.14 -9.93
CA ALA A 36 -6.41 1.60 -8.59
C ALA A 36 -7.55 0.75 -8.01
N LEU A 37 -8.60 0.46 -8.80
CA LEU A 37 -9.70 -0.42 -8.38
C LEU A 37 -9.20 -1.83 -8.05
N LEU A 38 -8.29 -2.38 -8.86
CA LEU A 38 -7.69 -3.70 -8.60
C LEU A 38 -6.88 -3.70 -7.29
N THR A 39 -6.11 -2.63 -7.04
CA THR A 39 -5.36 -2.45 -5.80
C THR A 39 -6.30 -2.38 -4.58
N LEU A 40 -7.41 -1.66 -4.70
CA LEU A 40 -8.44 -1.55 -3.66
C LEU A 40 -9.12 -2.91 -3.41
N THR A 41 -9.49 -3.64 -4.46
CA THR A 41 -10.04 -5.00 -4.37
C THR A 41 -9.07 -5.97 -3.71
N ALA A 42 -7.79 -5.95 -4.10
CA ALA A 42 -6.74 -6.75 -3.50
C ALA A 42 -6.53 -6.40 -2.00
N SER A 43 -6.78 -5.14 -1.63
CA SER A 43 -6.80 -4.65 -0.25
C SER A 43 -8.12 -4.95 0.50
N LYS A 44 -9.00 -5.78 -0.07
CA LYS A 44 -10.29 -6.21 0.49
C LYS A 44 -11.34 -5.09 0.62
N VAL A 45 -11.23 -4.04 -0.18
CA VAL A 45 -12.32 -3.05 -0.33
C VAL A 45 -13.37 -3.62 -1.26
N ASP A 46 -14.63 -3.53 -0.86
CA ASP A 46 -15.76 -3.80 -1.75
C ASP A 46 -15.92 -2.64 -2.74
N VAL A 47 -15.31 -2.79 -3.91
CA VAL A 47 -15.33 -1.77 -4.97
C VAL A 47 -16.69 -1.63 -5.65
N PHE A 48 -17.62 -2.58 -5.44
CA PHE A 48 -18.96 -2.58 -6.03
C PHE A 48 -20.03 -2.08 -5.05
N ASN A 49 -19.63 -1.54 -3.90
CA ASN A 49 -20.57 -1.07 -2.89
C ASN A 49 -21.43 0.09 -3.41
N GLU A 50 -22.73 -0.17 -3.55
CA GLU A 50 -23.73 0.80 -4.00
C GLU A 50 -24.37 1.58 -2.84
N ASP A 51 -24.21 1.15 -1.59
CA ASP A 51 -24.83 1.78 -0.41
C ASP A 51 -24.09 3.06 0.02
N VAL A 52 -22.80 3.14 -0.31
CA VAL A 52 -21.97 4.29 -0.01
C VAL A 52 -22.14 5.36 -1.09
N LYS A 53 -22.69 6.51 -0.70
CA LYS A 53 -22.98 7.64 -1.61
C LYS A 53 -22.11 8.86 -1.31
N ASP A 54 -21.87 9.67 -2.34
CA ASP A 54 -21.32 11.03 -2.22
C ASP A 54 -22.41 12.04 -1.79
N ALA A 55 -22.06 13.32 -1.68
CA ALA A 55 -22.98 14.39 -1.31
C ALA A 55 -24.12 14.62 -2.33
N THR A 56 -23.99 14.12 -3.55
CA THR A 56 -25.03 14.18 -4.59
C THR A 56 -25.95 12.97 -4.61
N GLY A 57 -25.64 11.94 -3.80
CA GLY A 57 -26.38 10.68 -3.74
C GLY A 57 -25.88 9.61 -4.73
N SER A 58 -24.78 9.87 -5.44
CA SER A 58 -24.18 8.93 -6.39
C SER A 58 -23.25 7.96 -5.66
N SER A 59 -23.27 6.68 -6.04
CA SER A 59 -22.27 5.70 -5.60
C SER A 59 -21.07 5.72 -6.54
N ALA A 60 -19.94 5.15 -6.10
CA ALA A 60 -18.73 5.14 -6.91
C ALA A 60 -18.93 4.43 -8.28
N PRO A 61 -19.50 3.20 -8.37
CA PRO A 61 -19.77 2.57 -9.68
C PRO A 61 -20.75 3.34 -10.56
N ALA A 62 -21.69 4.09 -9.95
CA ALA A 62 -22.65 4.90 -10.70
C ALA A 62 -22.00 6.08 -11.42
N LEU A 63 -20.90 6.65 -10.89
CA LEU A 63 -20.15 7.72 -11.56
C LEU A 63 -19.58 7.25 -12.89
N CYS A 64 -18.97 6.05 -12.92
CA CYS A 64 -18.47 5.46 -14.16
C CYS A 64 -19.60 5.20 -15.16
N ARG A 65 -20.70 4.57 -14.74
CA ARG A 65 -21.83 4.28 -15.65
C ARG A 65 -22.53 5.53 -16.20
N ALA A 66 -22.36 6.69 -15.56
CA ALA A 66 -22.91 7.95 -16.02
C ALA A 66 -21.97 8.72 -16.98
N ASP A 67 -20.72 8.27 -17.13
CA ASP A 67 -19.73 8.87 -18.05
C ASP A 67 -19.56 7.97 -19.28
N ASP A 68 -19.85 8.52 -20.46
CA ASP A 68 -19.71 7.82 -21.75
C ASP A 68 -18.25 7.41 -22.05
N ASN A 69 -17.26 7.97 -21.35
CA ASN A 69 -15.85 7.63 -21.51
C ASN A 69 -15.38 6.50 -20.57
N CYS A 70 -16.23 6.03 -19.66
CA CYS A 70 -15.85 4.96 -18.75
C CYS A 70 -16.28 3.59 -19.31
N ASP A 71 -15.30 2.69 -19.50
CA ASP A 71 -15.57 1.31 -19.91
C ASP A 71 -15.88 0.43 -18.69
N TYR A 72 -17.09 0.58 -18.16
CA TYR A 72 -17.55 -0.13 -16.96
C TYR A 72 -17.39 -1.65 -17.09
N GLU A 73 -17.77 -2.22 -18.23
CA GLU A 73 -17.76 -3.67 -18.44
C GLU A 73 -16.33 -4.22 -18.50
N ALA A 74 -15.41 -3.54 -19.21
CA ALA A 74 -14.00 -3.96 -19.21
C ALA A 74 -13.35 -3.86 -17.83
N ILE A 75 -13.72 -2.84 -17.04
CA ILE A 75 -13.25 -2.71 -15.65
C ILE A 75 -13.78 -3.88 -14.81
N VAL A 76 -15.08 -4.19 -14.88
CA VAL A 76 -15.70 -5.30 -14.14
C VAL A 76 -15.03 -6.63 -14.49
N GLU A 77 -14.75 -6.88 -15.76
CA GLU A 77 -14.07 -8.10 -16.22
C GLU A 77 -12.72 -8.28 -15.52
N VAL A 78 -11.90 -7.22 -15.46
CA VAL A 78 -10.60 -7.26 -14.78
C VAL A 78 -10.74 -7.45 -13.27
N LEU A 79 -11.72 -6.79 -12.64
CA LEU A 79 -11.92 -6.88 -11.18
C LEU A 79 -12.50 -8.22 -10.74
N GLN A 80 -13.18 -8.95 -11.63
CA GLN A 80 -13.72 -10.29 -11.38
C GLN A 80 -12.73 -11.40 -11.76
N ASP A 81 -11.66 -11.08 -12.50
CA ASP A 81 -10.59 -12.02 -12.77
C ASP A 81 -9.79 -12.31 -11.48
N ALA A 82 -10.01 -13.51 -10.94
CA ALA A 82 -9.31 -13.98 -9.76
C ALA A 82 -7.78 -14.00 -9.94
N ALA A 83 -7.27 -14.26 -11.16
CA ALA A 83 -5.84 -14.26 -11.42
C ALA A 83 -5.25 -12.85 -11.31
N ALA A 84 -5.94 -11.85 -11.87
CA ALA A 84 -5.53 -10.44 -11.75
C ALA A 84 -5.53 -9.98 -10.30
N VAL A 85 -6.57 -10.32 -9.53
CA VAL A 85 -6.67 -9.98 -8.10
C VAL A 85 -5.57 -10.66 -7.28
N GLU A 86 -5.28 -11.94 -7.51
CA GLU A 86 -4.21 -12.64 -6.80
C GLU A 86 -2.81 -12.12 -7.17
N GLN A 87 -2.58 -11.78 -8.45
CA GLN A 87 -1.34 -11.13 -8.86
C GLN A 87 -1.15 -9.80 -8.15
N GLU A 88 -2.20 -8.99 -8.05
CA GLU A 88 -2.15 -7.71 -7.35
C GLU A 88 -1.87 -7.87 -5.85
N LYS A 89 -2.48 -8.87 -5.19
CA LYS A 89 -2.17 -9.21 -3.81
C LYS A 89 -0.71 -9.58 -3.61
N ALA A 90 -0.13 -10.37 -4.52
CA ALA A 90 1.27 -10.74 -4.46
C ALA A 90 2.19 -9.50 -4.53
N LEU A 91 1.88 -8.54 -5.40
CA LEU A 91 2.60 -7.27 -5.49
C LEU A 91 2.49 -6.43 -4.22
N LEU A 92 1.31 -6.40 -3.58
CA LEU A 92 1.14 -5.73 -2.29
C LEU A 92 2.00 -6.40 -1.20
N VAL A 93 2.05 -7.74 -1.14
CA VAL A 93 2.87 -8.48 -0.17
C VAL A 93 4.36 -8.22 -0.40
N GLU A 94 4.82 -8.25 -1.65
CA GLU A 94 6.20 -7.89 -2.00
C GLU A 94 6.52 -6.46 -1.57
N LYS A 95 5.61 -5.52 -1.82
CA LYS A 95 5.84 -4.11 -1.47
C LYS A 95 5.88 -3.87 0.04
N VAL A 96 5.06 -4.58 0.81
CA VAL A 96 5.13 -4.57 2.28
C VAL A 96 6.50 -5.06 2.76
N ARG A 97 7.02 -6.13 2.16
CA ARG A 97 8.35 -6.66 2.48
C ARG A 97 9.46 -5.65 2.19
N GLU A 98 9.47 -5.06 1.00
CA GLU A 98 10.45 -4.02 0.62
C GLU A 98 10.45 -2.83 1.58
N LEU A 99 9.26 -2.34 1.96
CA LEU A 99 9.14 -1.20 2.87
C LEU A 99 9.62 -1.52 4.29
N ARG A 100 9.45 -2.77 4.72
CA ARG A 100 9.94 -3.23 6.02
C ARG A 100 11.46 -3.36 6.03
N GLU A 101 12.03 -4.00 5.01
CA GLU A 101 13.49 -4.13 4.86
C GLU A 101 14.17 -2.76 4.79
N ALA A 102 13.59 -1.79 4.06
CA ALA A 102 14.10 -0.42 3.98
C ALA A 102 14.01 0.37 5.30
N ALA A 103 13.03 0.06 6.16
CA ALA A 103 12.90 0.70 7.48
C ALA A 103 13.86 0.11 8.53
N GLU A 104 14.25 -1.17 8.37
CA GLU A 104 15.17 -1.86 9.28
C GLU A 104 16.65 -1.61 8.90
N GLY A 105 16.98 -1.51 7.60
CA GLY A 105 18.35 -1.26 7.12
C GLY A 105 18.93 0.13 7.38
N ASP A 106 18.13 1.10 7.82
CA ASP A 106 18.57 2.47 8.16
C ASP A 106 19.16 2.58 9.59
N LEU A 107 19.23 1.47 10.33
CA LEU A 107 19.73 1.41 11.71
C LEU A 107 21.12 0.75 11.83
N GLU A 108 21.68 0.17 10.77
CA GLU A 108 22.94 -0.60 10.84
C GLU A 108 24.22 0.22 10.55
N ASP A 109 24.11 1.52 10.24
CA ASP A 109 25.26 2.41 9.96
C ASP A 109 25.70 3.29 11.17
N MET A 110 25.27 2.96 12.39
CA MET A 110 25.63 3.71 13.62
C MET A 110 26.49 2.96 14.64
N ASP A 111 27.04 1.79 14.31
CA ASP A 111 28.00 1.09 15.17
C ASP A 111 29.26 0.71 14.36
N ASN A 112 30.05 1.72 13.98
CA ASN A 112 31.44 1.50 13.58
C ASN A 112 32.30 2.71 13.94
N ASP A 113 32.67 2.83 15.21
CA ASP A 113 33.93 3.45 15.67
C ASP A 113 34.08 3.28 17.20
N ASN A 114 34.26 2.03 17.65
CA ASN A 114 34.94 1.80 18.93
C ASN A 114 35.73 0.49 18.91
N GLU A 115 36.63 0.37 17.94
CA GLU A 115 37.79 -0.53 18.03
C GLU A 115 39.07 0.30 17.90
N ASP A 116 39.72 0.54 19.05
CA ASP A 116 41.17 0.74 19.21
C ASP A 116 41.45 0.88 20.74
N GLU A 117 42.32 0.15 21.42
CA GLU A 117 43.39 -0.77 21.03
C GLU A 117 43.61 -1.84 22.13
N GLU A 118 44.00 -3.04 21.70
CA GLU A 118 44.62 -4.07 22.55
C GLU A 118 45.97 -3.61 23.14
N ALA A 119 46.33 -4.09 24.34
CA ALA A 119 47.69 -4.57 24.61
C ALA A 119 47.76 -5.40 25.90
N THR A 120 47.97 -6.70 25.73
CA THR A 120 48.50 -7.62 26.75
C THR A 120 49.89 -7.20 27.22
N ASP A 121 50.19 -7.28 28.52
CA ASP A 121 51.54 -7.69 28.93
C ASP A 121 51.56 -8.46 30.26
N LYS A 122 52.27 -9.58 30.23
CA LYS A 122 52.57 -10.47 31.34
C LYS A 122 53.79 -9.89 32.06
N THR A 123 53.86 -9.94 33.39
CA THR A 123 55.13 -10.23 34.08
C THR A 123 54.94 -10.43 35.59
N ASN A 124 55.46 -11.58 36.07
CA ASN A 124 56.24 -11.77 37.31
C ASN A 124 55.59 -11.48 38.67
N ASP A 125 55.89 -12.14 39.79
CA ASP A 125 56.64 -13.34 40.18
C ASP A 125 56.38 -13.46 41.71
N GLU A 126 56.60 -14.65 42.28
CA GLU A 126 57.11 -14.85 43.66
C GLU A 126 56.50 -14.10 44.87
N LYS A 127 55.93 -14.84 45.85
CA LYS A 127 56.66 -15.37 47.03
C LYS A 127 55.73 -15.84 48.16
N ILE A 128 56.00 -17.10 48.56
CA ILE A 128 55.91 -17.74 49.90
C ILE A 128 54.51 -17.99 50.47
#